data_AF-A0AAD5RCR8-F1
#
_entry.id   AF-A0AAD5RCR8-F1
#
_cell.length_a   1.000
_cell.length_b   1.000
_cell.length_c   1.000
_cell.angle_alpha   90.00
_cell.angle_beta   90.00
_cell.angle_gamma   90.00
#
_symmetry.space_group_name_H-M   'P 1'
#
loop_
_entity.id
_entity.type
_entity.pdbx_description
1 polymer ?
#
loop_
_entity_poly.entity_id
_entity_poly.type
_entity_poly.pdbx_seq_one_letter_code
_entity_poly.pdbx_strand_id
1 'polypeptide(L)'
;MFEAKLANAALLKKIIESIKDLVTDAPFDCSESAMCLQAMDSSHVALVSLKLEVGLFDTYRCDRTINLGMSLANMSKALKCANNDDTCMIKFEEGDSDSITFTFADIKRDKTQDVTVKMMDIDSEHLGIPEQDYAVVCEMPSSEFQKTCKDLSMFSDSLNITATKAGIVFTGKGDTGQSVITYSPSSNADNEDETISLEVTDPVNVNFSIKYMNQFTKATSLSSRVRISLCNDVPIVVEYPLTDDGKSTGQQNGHLRFYLAPKIDDEDNMD
;
A
#
# COMPACT_ATOMS: atom_id res chain seq x y z
N MET A 1 15.38 14.20 18.51
CA MET A 1 14.27 14.93 17.87
C MET A 1 13.98 14.31 16.51
N PHE A 2 12.73 14.35 16.06
CA PHE A 2 12.33 13.94 14.72
C PHE A 2 11.47 15.02 14.06
N GLU A 3 11.84 15.38 12.83
CA GLU A 3 11.11 16.32 11.99
C GLU A 3 11.09 15.80 10.55
N ALA A 4 9.90 15.69 9.96
CA ALA A 4 9.73 15.29 8.57
C ALA A 4 8.69 16.17 7.88
N LYS A 5 9.06 16.85 6.80
CA LYS A 5 8.20 17.77 6.05
C LYS A 5 7.92 17.22 4.66
N LEU A 6 6.65 17.06 4.35
CA LEU A 6 6.13 16.74 3.02
C LEU A 6 5.66 18.02 2.34
N ALA A 7 5.97 18.14 1.05
CA ALA A 7 5.48 19.24 0.21
C ALA A 7 3.94 19.30 0.18
N ASN A 8 3.29 18.14 0.26
CA ASN A 8 1.85 18.03 0.19
C ASN A 8 1.27 16.98 1.18
N ALA A 9 0.37 17.43 2.05
CA ALA A 9 -0.38 16.60 2.99
C ALA A 9 -1.23 15.50 2.30
N ALA A 10 -1.62 15.67 1.04
CA ALA A 10 -2.38 14.71 0.25
C ALA A 10 -1.69 13.35 0.15
N LEU A 11 -0.36 13.30 0.06
CA LEU A 11 0.37 12.03 0.01
C LEU A 11 0.11 11.20 1.27
N LEU A 12 0.40 11.78 2.44
CA LEU A 12 0.21 11.10 3.72
C LEU A 12 -1.26 10.76 3.97
N LYS A 13 -2.20 11.66 3.62
CA LYS A 13 -3.64 11.38 3.67
C LYS A 13 -4.01 10.14 2.87
N LYS A 14 -3.59 10.06 1.60
CA LYS A 14 -3.89 8.92 0.73
C LYS A 14 -3.30 7.63 1.28
N ILE A 15 -2.08 7.67 1.82
CA ILE A 15 -1.44 6.50 2.45
C ILE A 15 -2.29 6.02 3.62
N ILE A 16 -2.58 6.88 4.59
CA ILE A 16 -3.35 6.50 5.80
C ILE A 16 -4.76 6.03 5.44
N GLU A 17 -5.44 6.71 4.51
CA GLU A 17 -6.77 6.29 4.06
C GLU A 17 -6.77 4.92 3.35
N SER A 18 -5.64 4.52 2.77
CA SER A 18 -5.48 3.21 2.11
C SER A 18 -5.30 2.06 3.10
N ILE A 19 -4.71 2.32 4.27
CA ILE A 19 -4.30 1.27 5.23
C ILE A 19 -5.18 1.20 6.48
N LYS A 20 -5.89 2.28 6.84
CA LYS A 20 -6.67 2.38 8.10
C LYS A 20 -7.80 1.35 8.26
N ASP A 21 -8.27 0.75 7.15
CA ASP A 21 -9.36 -0.23 7.18
C ASP A 21 -8.81 -1.67 7.24
N LEU A 22 -7.49 -1.83 7.10
CA LEU A 22 -6.77 -3.08 7.23
C LEU A 22 -6.12 -3.22 8.61
N VAL A 23 -5.52 -2.12 9.09
CA VAL A 23 -4.81 -2.06 10.37
C VAL A 23 -5.42 -0.94 11.22
N THR A 24 -5.58 -1.18 12.53
CA THR A 24 -6.15 -0.19 13.45
C THR A 24 -5.07 0.75 14.01
N ASP A 25 -4.00 0.16 14.52
CA ASP A 25 -2.88 0.84 15.15
C ASP A 25 -1.58 0.27 14.58
N ALA A 26 -0.59 1.14 14.33
CA ALA A 26 0.65 0.71 13.68
C ALA A 26 1.87 1.49 14.21
N PRO A 27 3.03 0.83 14.33
CA PRO A 27 4.29 1.50 14.58
C PRO A 27 4.79 2.19 13.31
N PHE A 28 5.23 3.44 13.45
CA PHE A 28 6.05 4.12 12.44
C PHE A 28 7.50 4.15 12.92
N ASP A 29 8.36 3.36 12.27
CA ASP A 29 9.79 3.30 12.54
C ASP A 29 10.52 4.36 11.73
N CYS A 30 10.98 5.42 12.39
CA CYS A 30 11.74 6.49 11.77
C CYS A 30 13.22 6.27 12.01
N SER A 31 14.01 6.32 10.94
CA SER A 31 15.47 6.22 10.95
C SER A 31 16.07 7.38 10.16
N GLU A 32 17.39 7.56 10.16
CA GLU A 32 18.06 8.58 9.34
C GLU A 32 17.80 8.44 7.82
N SER A 33 17.39 7.26 7.36
CA SER A 33 17.27 6.92 5.92
C SER A 33 15.84 6.84 5.40
N ALA A 34 14.87 6.56 6.27
CA ALA A 34 13.48 6.34 5.88
C ALA A 34 12.55 6.36 7.09
N MET A 35 11.28 6.67 6.83
CA MET A 35 10.15 6.38 7.70
C MET A 35 9.44 5.13 7.17
N CYS A 36 9.37 4.09 8.00
CA CYS A 36 8.78 2.80 7.65
C CYS A 36 7.56 2.51 8.53
N LEU A 37 6.67 1.66 8.03
CA LEU A 37 5.61 1.06 8.83
C LEU A 37 5.44 -0.38 8.38
N GLN A 38 5.33 -1.29 9.35
CA GLN A 38 4.99 -2.67 9.09
C GLN A 38 3.93 -3.11 10.11
N ALA A 39 2.83 -3.68 9.63
CA ALA A 39 1.77 -4.15 10.50
C ALA A 39 0.95 -5.27 9.85
N MET A 40 0.44 -6.19 10.67
CA MET A 40 -0.51 -7.22 10.24
C MET A 40 -1.95 -6.79 10.50
N ASP A 41 -2.88 -7.35 9.73
CA ASP A 41 -4.30 -7.26 10.04
C ASP A 41 -4.66 -8.11 11.27
N SER A 42 -5.85 -7.91 11.82
CA SER A 42 -6.31 -8.65 13.00
C SER A 42 -6.47 -10.16 12.80
N SER A 43 -6.54 -10.62 11.55
CA SER A 43 -6.62 -12.06 11.22
C SER A 43 -5.25 -12.66 10.93
N HIS A 44 -4.17 -11.88 10.94
CA HIS A 44 -2.80 -12.32 10.61
C HIS A 44 -2.66 -12.99 9.25
N VAL A 45 -3.47 -12.60 8.26
CA VAL A 45 -3.43 -13.12 6.89
C VAL A 45 -2.91 -12.09 5.89
N ALA A 46 -2.99 -10.81 6.24
CA ALA A 46 -2.52 -9.70 5.43
C ALA A 46 -1.51 -8.85 6.19
N LEU A 47 -0.45 -8.44 5.50
CA LEU A 47 0.58 -7.55 6.03
C LEU A 47 0.70 -6.31 5.15
N VAL A 48 0.81 -5.15 5.78
CA VAL A 48 1.14 -3.90 5.11
C VAL A 48 2.58 -3.52 5.42
N SER A 49 3.32 -3.11 4.39
CA SER A 49 4.67 -2.58 4.50
C SER A 49 4.76 -1.28 3.72
N LEU A 50 5.00 -0.20 4.43
CA LEU A 50 5.20 1.14 3.89
C LEU A 50 6.66 1.52 4.08
N LYS A 51 7.27 2.07 3.03
CA LYS A 51 8.60 2.70 3.09
C LYS A 51 8.52 4.06 2.43
N LEU A 52 8.89 5.10 3.19
CA LEU A 52 9.03 6.47 2.72
C LEU A 52 10.49 6.87 2.89
N GLU A 53 11.23 6.93 1.79
CA GLU A 53 12.64 7.34 1.82
C GLU A 53 12.77 8.85 1.99
N VAL A 54 13.92 9.29 2.50
CA VAL A 54 14.19 10.73 2.71
C VAL A 54 13.96 11.60 1.48
N GLY A 55 14.09 11.04 0.27
CA GLY A 55 13.85 11.74 -0.99
C GLY A 55 12.42 12.27 -1.16
N LEU A 56 11.42 11.65 -0.52
CA LEU A 56 10.02 12.11 -0.57
C LEU A 56 9.76 13.35 0.30
N PHE A 57 10.70 13.76 1.14
CA PHE A 57 10.53 14.84 2.11
C PHE A 57 11.34 16.08 1.70
N ASP A 58 10.71 17.27 1.80
CA ASP A 58 11.39 18.56 1.64
C ASP A 58 12.43 18.78 2.74
N THR A 59 12.18 18.23 3.93
CA THR A 59 13.05 18.32 5.08
C THR A 59 12.88 17.05 5.89
N TYR A 60 13.98 16.40 6.23
CA TYR A 60 13.95 15.20 7.05
C TYR A 60 15.12 15.23 8.04
N ARG A 61 14.81 15.04 9.32
CA ARG A 61 15.77 14.95 10.41
C ARG A 61 15.28 13.91 11.41
N CYS A 62 16.12 12.93 11.67
CA CYS A 62 15.89 11.90 12.66
C CYS A 62 17.19 11.72 13.44
N ASP A 63 17.31 12.30 14.64
CA ASP A 63 18.58 12.29 15.39
C ASP A 63 18.93 10.88 15.91
N ARG A 64 17.91 10.04 16.11
CA ARG A 64 18.00 8.67 16.61
C ARG A 64 16.83 7.88 16.03
N THR A 65 17.01 6.58 15.85
CA THR A 65 15.90 5.70 15.49
C THR A 65 14.82 5.78 16.58
N ILE A 66 13.59 6.09 16.16
CA ILE A 66 12.44 6.20 17.05
C ILE A 66 11.28 5.38 16.48
N ASN A 67 10.43 4.90 17.38
CA ASN A 67 9.18 4.24 17.04
C ASN A 67 8.02 5.14 17.48
N LEU A 68 7.12 5.46 16.55
CA LEU A 68 5.95 6.30 16.78
C LEU A 68 4.70 5.42 16.64
N GLY A 69 4.24 4.87 17.76
CA GLY A 69 3.00 4.08 17.79
C GLY A 69 1.77 4.98 17.67
N MET A 70 1.00 4.80 16.60
CA MET A 70 -0.16 5.65 16.31
C MET A 70 -1.40 4.86 15.92
N SER A 71 -2.55 5.33 16.40
CA SER A 71 -3.83 4.90 15.86
C SER A 71 -4.09 5.54 14.50
N LEU A 72 -4.25 4.71 13.46
CA LEU A 72 -4.45 5.16 12.09
C LEU A 72 -5.77 5.93 11.93
N ALA A 73 -6.77 5.60 12.76
CA ALA A 73 -8.04 6.34 12.81
C ALA A 73 -7.84 7.77 13.34
N ASN A 74 -7.02 7.97 14.37
CA ASN A 74 -6.74 9.29 14.92
C ASN A 74 -5.82 10.10 13.99
N MET A 75 -4.84 9.45 13.38
CA MET A 75 -3.99 10.06 12.36
C MET A 75 -4.83 10.52 11.15
N SER A 76 -5.77 9.70 10.66
CA SER A 76 -6.72 10.09 9.60
C SER A 76 -7.54 11.34 9.98
N LYS A 77 -8.04 11.41 11.22
CA LYS A 77 -8.77 12.59 11.71
C LYS A 77 -7.88 13.84 11.73
N ALA A 78 -6.65 13.73 12.20
CA ALA A 78 -5.70 14.84 12.22
C ALA A 78 -5.37 15.34 10.82
N LEU A 79 -5.06 14.42 9.91
CA LEU A 79 -4.73 14.74 8.51
C LEU A 79 -5.91 15.39 7.77
N LYS A 80 -7.17 15.07 8.11
CA LYS A 80 -8.36 15.72 7.54
C LYS A 80 -8.48 17.22 7.86
N CYS A 81 -7.73 17.73 8.83
CA CYS A 81 -7.68 19.17 9.11
C CYS A 81 -6.94 19.99 8.04
N ALA A 82 -6.08 19.35 7.24
CA ALA A 82 -5.35 19.99 6.16
C ALA A 82 -6.18 20.02 4.86
N ASN A 83 -5.85 20.92 3.93
CA ASN A 83 -6.22 20.78 2.53
C ASN A 83 -5.25 19.86 1.79
N ASN A 84 -5.53 19.58 0.52
CA ASN A 84 -4.70 18.71 -0.32
C ASN A 84 -3.53 19.45 -0.97
N ASP A 85 -3.32 20.74 -0.71
CA ASP A 85 -2.15 21.49 -1.20
C ASP A 85 -1.31 22.04 -0.04
N ASP A 86 -1.74 21.80 1.20
CA ASP A 86 -1.04 22.28 2.38
C ASP A 86 0.23 21.44 2.59
N THR A 87 1.30 22.08 3.04
CA THR A 87 2.49 21.33 3.50
C THR A 87 2.16 20.60 4.80
N CYS A 88 2.79 19.45 5.05
CA CYS A 88 2.62 18.69 6.27
C CYS A 88 3.97 18.47 6.94
N MET A 89 4.14 18.96 8.15
CA MET A 89 5.32 18.73 8.96
C MET A 89 4.96 17.87 10.17
N ILE A 90 5.66 16.76 10.32
CA ILE A 90 5.53 15.81 11.43
C ILE A 90 6.65 16.13 12.41
N LYS A 91 6.31 16.38 13.68
CA LYS A 91 7.27 16.69 14.73
C LYS A 91 7.09 15.79 15.94
N PHE A 92 8.21 15.28 16.43
CA PHE A 92 8.30 14.60 17.70
C PHE A 92 9.52 15.10 18.50
N GLU A 93 9.27 15.51 19.74
CA GLU A 93 10.29 15.99 20.68
C GLU A 93 10.38 15.02 21.86
N GLU A 94 11.59 14.58 22.23
CA GLU A 94 11.79 13.62 23.32
C GLU A 94 11.26 14.12 24.68
N GLY A 95 11.08 15.44 24.85
CA GLY A 95 10.52 16.03 26.06
C GLY A 95 9.00 15.89 26.20
N ASP A 96 8.30 15.58 25.11
CA ASP A 96 6.86 15.32 25.04
C ASP A 96 6.66 13.89 24.49
N SER A 97 6.97 12.90 25.33
CA SER A 97 7.06 11.49 24.94
C SER A 97 5.75 10.86 24.51
N ASP A 98 4.62 11.53 24.75
CA ASP A 98 3.29 10.92 24.64
C ASP A 98 2.51 11.47 23.43
N SER A 99 3.08 12.40 22.68
CA SER A 99 2.37 13.06 21.59
C SER A 99 3.24 13.38 20.38
N ILE A 100 2.58 13.44 19.22
CA ILE A 100 3.16 13.85 17.95
C ILE A 100 2.37 15.03 17.42
N THR A 101 3.06 16.00 16.82
CA THR A 101 2.41 17.20 16.28
C THR A 101 2.50 17.21 14.76
N PHE A 102 1.35 17.37 14.12
CA PHE A 102 1.22 17.64 12.69
C PHE A 102 0.99 19.13 12.48
N THR A 103 1.95 19.81 11.87
CA THR A 103 1.82 21.21 11.47
C THR A 103 1.44 21.28 10.00
N PHE A 104 0.29 21.85 9.70
CA PHE A 104 -0.19 22.08 8.33
C PHE A 104 -0.05 23.56 7.98
N ALA A 105 0.56 23.87 6.84
CA ALA A 105 0.69 25.26 6.39
C ALA A 105 0.16 25.46 4.96
N ASP A 106 -0.81 26.36 4.83
CA ASP A 106 -1.30 26.92 3.56
C ASP A 106 -0.47 28.17 3.23
N ILE A 107 0.50 27.98 2.34
CA ILE A 107 1.45 29.03 1.93
C ILE A 107 0.72 30.21 1.25
N LYS A 108 -0.40 29.95 0.55
CA LYS A 108 -1.13 30.99 -0.19
C LYS A 108 -1.89 31.94 0.73
N ARG A 109 -2.34 31.44 1.89
CA ARG A 109 -3.14 32.19 2.86
C ARG A 109 -2.39 32.55 4.13
N ASP A 110 -1.11 32.19 4.21
CA ASP A 110 -0.26 32.36 5.40
C ASP A 110 -0.93 31.81 6.67
N LYS A 111 -1.61 30.67 6.52
CA LYS A 111 -2.35 30.00 7.60
C LYS A 111 -1.56 28.77 8.03
N THR A 112 -1.24 28.69 9.31
CA THR A 112 -0.66 27.49 9.94
C THR A 112 -1.64 26.90 10.95
N GLN A 113 -1.70 25.58 11.04
CA GLN A 113 -2.53 24.86 12.00
C GLN A 113 -1.75 23.66 12.56
N ASP A 114 -1.59 23.65 13.88
CA ASP A 114 -0.98 22.53 14.61
C ASP A 114 -2.06 21.59 15.14
N VAL A 115 -1.86 20.30 14.92
CA VAL A 115 -2.73 19.23 15.41
C VAL A 115 -1.88 18.22 16.16
N THR A 116 -2.02 18.19 17.48
CA THR A 116 -1.31 17.24 18.34
C THR A 116 -2.16 16.01 18.58
N VAL A 117 -1.57 14.83 18.33
CA VAL A 117 -2.20 13.52 18.49
C VAL A 117 -1.44 12.74 19.55
N LYS A 118 -2.17 12.05 20.44
CA LYS A 118 -1.54 11.16 21.42
C LYS A 118 -1.00 9.91 20.75
N MET A 119 0.21 9.55 21.11
CA MET A 119 0.82 8.28 20.76
C MET A 119 0.37 7.18 21.72
N MET A 120 0.70 5.95 21.36
CA MET A 120 0.45 4.77 22.16
C MET A 120 1.65 3.84 22.08
N ASP A 121 1.89 3.10 23.15
CA ASP A 121 2.91 2.05 23.15
C ASP A 121 2.41 0.87 22.30
N ILE A 122 3.11 0.59 21.22
CA ILE A 122 2.85 -0.54 20.33
C ILE A 122 4.11 -1.39 20.27
N ASP A 123 3.95 -2.69 20.48
CA ASP A 123 5.05 -3.63 20.31
C ASP A 123 5.46 -3.65 18.83
N SER A 124 6.72 -3.29 18.57
CA SER A 124 7.28 -3.29 17.23
C SER A 124 7.84 -4.67 16.89
N GLU A 125 6.97 -5.55 16.38
CA GLU A 125 7.38 -6.83 15.82
C GLU A 125 7.74 -6.67 14.34
N HIS A 126 9.04 -6.54 14.06
CA HIS A 126 9.54 -6.53 12.69
C HIS A 126 9.56 -7.96 12.13
N LEU A 127 8.70 -8.22 11.15
CA LEU A 127 8.72 -9.44 10.38
C LEU A 127 9.75 -9.29 9.25
N GLY A 128 10.76 -10.15 9.28
CA GLY A 128 11.72 -10.27 8.18
C GLY A 128 10.99 -10.73 6.92
N ILE A 129 10.85 -9.83 5.94
CA ILE A 129 10.33 -10.17 4.62
C ILE A 129 11.51 -10.75 3.83
N PRO A 130 11.51 -12.06 3.51
CA PRO A 130 12.60 -12.65 2.75
C PRO A 130 12.62 -12.10 1.32
N GLU A 131 13.80 -12.00 0.74
CA GLU A 131 13.92 -11.82 -0.71
C GLU A 131 13.40 -13.09 -1.39
N GLN A 132 12.36 -12.93 -2.19
CA GLN A 132 11.66 -14.02 -2.86
C GLN A 132 11.68 -13.77 -4.37
N ASP A 133 12.12 -14.76 -5.13
CA ASP A 133 11.91 -14.79 -6.57
C ASP A 133 10.46 -15.16 -6.86
N TYR A 134 9.73 -14.24 -7.48
CA TYR A 134 8.34 -14.47 -7.88
C TYR A 134 8.29 -15.13 -9.25
N ALA A 135 7.44 -16.16 -9.38
CA ALA A 135 7.23 -16.87 -10.64
C ALA A 135 6.57 -15.97 -11.70
N VAL A 136 5.72 -15.04 -11.25
CA VAL A 136 5.03 -14.08 -12.10
C VAL A 136 5.13 -12.67 -11.52
N VAL A 137 5.44 -11.70 -12.39
CA VAL A 137 5.35 -10.27 -12.10
C VAL A 137 4.48 -9.62 -13.16
N CYS A 138 3.37 -9.03 -12.74
CA CYS A 138 2.44 -8.30 -13.61
C CYS A 138 2.43 -6.82 -13.21
N GLU A 139 2.63 -5.91 -14.17
CA GLU A 139 2.41 -4.48 -13.94
C GLU A 139 1.29 -3.97 -14.85
N MET A 140 0.29 -3.34 -14.24
CA MET A 140 -0.90 -2.86 -14.93
C MET A 140 -1.37 -1.52 -14.36
N PRO A 141 -2.26 -0.80 -15.07
CA PRO A 141 -2.85 0.42 -14.52
C PRO A 141 -3.59 0.11 -13.22
N SER A 142 -3.32 0.89 -12.17
CA SER A 142 -3.92 0.66 -10.84
C SER A 142 -5.45 0.79 -10.87
N SER A 143 -5.98 1.66 -11.73
CA SER A 143 -7.41 1.83 -11.96
C SER A 143 -8.07 0.59 -12.57
N GLU A 144 -7.39 -0.09 -13.50
CA GLU A 144 -7.87 -1.33 -14.11
C GLU A 144 -7.90 -2.48 -13.10
N PHE A 145 -6.85 -2.59 -12.28
CA PHE A 145 -6.83 -3.56 -11.18
C PHE A 145 -7.94 -3.30 -10.16
N GLN A 146 -8.16 -2.03 -9.76
CA GLN A 146 -9.25 -1.67 -8.86
C GLN A 146 -10.62 -2.03 -9.45
N LYS A 147 -10.84 -1.74 -10.74
CA LYS A 147 -12.09 -2.08 -11.41
C LYS A 147 -12.29 -3.59 -11.46
N THR A 148 -11.25 -4.35 -11.82
CA THR A 148 -11.25 -5.81 -11.81
C THR A 148 -11.68 -6.37 -10.46
N CYS A 149 -11.07 -5.90 -9.35
CA CYS A 149 -11.43 -6.40 -8.03
C CYS A 149 -12.88 -6.07 -7.63
N LYS A 150 -13.36 -4.86 -7.96
CA LYS A 150 -14.75 -4.45 -7.70
C LYS A 150 -15.73 -5.30 -8.48
N ASP A 151 -15.50 -5.50 -9.78
CA ASP A 151 -16.39 -6.28 -10.63
C ASP A 151 -16.46 -7.74 -10.17
N LEU A 152 -15.32 -8.36 -9.82
CA LEU A 152 -15.27 -9.74 -9.36
C LEU A 152 -15.93 -9.95 -7.98
N SER A 153 -15.83 -8.94 -7.09
CA SER A 153 -16.47 -9.01 -5.77
C SER A 153 -18.00 -9.02 -5.79
N MET A 154 -18.62 -8.72 -6.94
CA MET A 154 -20.06 -8.86 -7.11
C MET A 154 -20.51 -10.32 -7.27
N PHE A 155 -19.59 -11.22 -7.64
CA PHE A 155 -19.90 -12.61 -8.00
C PHE A 155 -19.28 -13.65 -7.07
N SER A 156 -18.21 -13.31 -6.35
CA SER A 156 -17.51 -14.25 -5.47
C SER A 156 -16.81 -13.55 -4.32
N ASP A 157 -16.64 -14.28 -3.20
CA ASP A 157 -15.75 -13.91 -2.09
C ASP A 157 -14.30 -14.41 -2.31
N SER A 158 -14.05 -15.11 -3.42
CA SER A 158 -12.75 -15.63 -3.81
C SER A 158 -12.30 -15.06 -5.15
N LEU A 159 -11.02 -14.73 -5.24
CA LEU A 159 -10.34 -14.32 -6.46
C LEU A 159 -9.34 -15.40 -6.85
N ASN A 160 -9.59 -16.10 -7.95
CA ASN A 160 -8.59 -16.94 -8.58
C ASN A 160 -7.76 -16.10 -9.55
N ILE A 161 -6.43 -16.19 -9.45
CA ILE A 161 -5.49 -15.56 -10.36
C ILE A 161 -4.72 -16.67 -11.07
N THR A 162 -4.92 -16.78 -12.38
CA THR A 162 -4.16 -17.67 -13.25
C THR A 162 -3.26 -16.84 -14.16
N ALA A 163 -1.97 -17.12 -14.19
CA ALA A 163 -1.01 -16.42 -15.04
C ALA A 163 -0.14 -17.40 -15.82
N THR A 164 -0.02 -17.17 -17.13
CA THR A 164 0.81 -17.94 -18.05
C THR A 164 1.46 -16.99 -19.06
N LYS A 165 2.35 -17.51 -19.92
CA LYS A 165 2.93 -16.71 -21.01
C LYS A 165 1.89 -16.14 -22.00
N ALA A 166 0.65 -16.66 -22.01
CA ALA A 166 -0.43 -16.15 -22.84
C ALA A 166 -1.12 -14.90 -22.26
N GLY A 167 -0.98 -14.66 -20.95
CA GLY A 167 -1.65 -13.58 -20.24
C GLY A 167 -2.00 -13.92 -18.80
N ILE A 168 -2.64 -12.96 -18.14
CA ILE A 168 -3.15 -13.08 -16.77
C ILE A 168 -4.68 -13.05 -16.79
N VAL A 169 -5.27 -13.95 -16.01
CA VAL A 169 -6.72 -14.16 -15.91
C VAL A 169 -7.15 -14.04 -14.46
N PHE A 170 -8.13 -13.19 -14.21
CA PHE A 170 -8.77 -13.03 -12.92
C PHE A 170 -10.17 -13.64 -12.98
N THR A 171 -10.44 -14.60 -12.11
CA THR A 171 -11.73 -15.32 -12.07
C THR A 171 -12.37 -15.18 -10.70
N GLY A 172 -13.63 -14.75 -10.69
CA GLY A 172 -14.52 -14.78 -9.52
C GLY A 172 -15.69 -15.70 -9.81
N LYS A 173 -15.83 -16.79 -9.05
CA LYS A 173 -16.91 -17.76 -9.20
C LYS A 173 -17.67 -17.89 -7.87
N GLY A 174 -19.00 -17.79 -7.92
CA GLY A 174 -19.87 -17.99 -6.76
C GLY A 174 -21.25 -18.48 -7.19
N ASP A 175 -22.20 -18.48 -6.26
CA ASP A 175 -23.51 -19.12 -6.46
C ASP A 175 -24.36 -18.43 -7.53
N THR A 176 -24.20 -17.11 -7.68
CA THR A 176 -24.96 -16.29 -8.62
C THR A 176 -24.39 -16.28 -10.03
N GLY A 177 -23.16 -16.75 -10.21
CA GLY A 177 -22.50 -16.80 -11.51
C GLY A 177 -20.97 -16.77 -11.44
N GLN A 178 -20.37 -16.53 -12.61
CA GLN A 178 -18.92 -16.45 -12.78
C GLN A 178 -18.58 -15.22 -13.61
N SER A 179 -17.55 -14.50 -13.21
CA SER A 179 -16.93 -13.42 -13.97
C SER A 179 -15.45 -13.78 -14.23
N VAL A 180 -15.02 -13.61 -15.48
CA VAL A 180 -13.66 -13.91 -15.94
C VAL A 180 -13.15 -12.70 -16.71
N ILE A 181 -12.04 -12.13 -16.24
CA ILE A 181 -11.39 -10.98 -16.87
C ILE A 181 -10.01 -11.44 -17.31
N THR A 182 -9.72 -11.30 -18.61
CA THR A 182 -8.46 -11.73 -19.21
C THR A 182 -7.71 -10.52 -19.75
N TYR A 183 -6.43 -10.41 -19.36
CA TYR A 183 -5.51 -9.43 -19.89
C TYR A 183 -4.40 -10.15 -20.64
N SER A 184 -4.36 -9.94 -21.96
CA SER A 184 -3.20 -10.32 -22.78
C SER A 184 -2.11 -9.26 -22.62
N PRO A 185 -0.82 -9.64 -22.64
CA PRO A 185 0.27 -8.67 -22.67
C PRO A 185 0.10 -7.76 -23.90
N SER A 186 0.01 -6.45 -23.68
CA SER A 186 -0.23 -5.49 -24.75
C SER A 186 1.07 -4.73 -25.07
N SER A 187 1.61 -4.95 -26.27
CA SER A 187 2.77 -4.20 -26.79
C SER A 187 2.37 -3.00 -27.68
N ASN A 188 1.07 -2.75 -27.86
CA ASN A 188 0.52 -1.85 -28.89
C ASN A 188 -0.23 -0.62 -28.33
N ALA A 189 -0.03 -0.24 -27.06
CA ALA A 189 -0.58 1.03 -26.59
C ALA A 189 0.38 2.16 -26.98
N ASP A 190 -0.13 3.18 -27.68
CA ASP A 190 0.58 4.45 -27.91
C ASP A 190 0.91 5.18 -26.58
N ASN A 191 0.39 4.68 -25.46
CA ASN A 191 0.56 5.20 -24.11
C ASN A 191 1.09 4.10 -23.17
N GLU A 192 2.36 4.19 -22.76
CA GLU A 192 3.00 3.24 -21.82
C GLU A 192 2.20 3.12 -20.50
N ASP A 193 1.52 4.20 -20.07
CA ASP A 193 0.70 4.20 -18.86
C ASP A 193 -0.58 3.32 -18.98
N GLU A 194 -0.96 2.86 -20.16
CA GLU A 194 -2.12 1.97 -20.39
C GLU A 194 -1.71 0.52 -20.70
N THR A 195 -0.42 0.26 -20.89
CA THR A 195 0.09 -1.08 -21.21
C THR A 195 -0.08 -2.05 -20.05
N ILE A 196 0.01 -3.35 -20.31
CA ILE A 196 0.13 -4.38 -19.27
C ILE A 196 1.39 -5.18 -19.57
N SER A 197 2.34 -5.16 -18.64
CA SER A 197 3.55 -5.98 -18.69
C SER A 197 3.35 -7.25 -17.85
N LEU A 198 3.86 -8.36 -18.36
CA LEU A 198 3.73 -9.66 -17.71
C LEU A 198 5.01 -10.46 -17.92
N GLU A 199 5.73 -10.70 -16.85
CA GLU A 199 6.89 -11.58 -16.78
C GLU A 199 6.47 -12.90 -16.14
N VAL A 200 6.73 -14.02 -16.82
CA VAL A 200 6.34 -15.36 -16.36
C VAL A 200 7.51 -16.32 -16.50
N THR A 201 8.08 -16.69 -15.36
CA THR A 201 9.07 -17.77 -15.24
C THR A 201 8.35 -19.12 -15.21
N ASP A 202 7.36 -19.26 -14.31
CA ASP A 202 6.53 -20.45 -14.13
C ASP A 202 5.04 -20.07 -14.05
N PRO A 203 4.12 -20.92 -14.54
CA PRO A 203 2.69 -20.65 -14.46
C PRO A 203 2.20 -20.69 -13.00
N VAL A 204 1.27 -19.79 -12.68
CA VAL A 204 0.67 -19.65 -11.35
C VAL A 204 -0.84 -19.84 -11.47
N ASN A 205 -1.44 -20.52 -10.48
CA ASN A 205 -2.87 -20.61 -10.30
C ASN A 205 -3.19 -20.62 -8.80
N VAL A 206 -3.60 -19.48 -8.25
CA VAL A 206 -3.73 -19.29 -6.80
C VAL A 206 -5.01 -18.53 -6.44
N ASN A 207 -5.63 -18.91 -5.33
CA ASN A 207 -6.83 -18.29 -4.80
C ASN A 207 -6.53 -17.30 -3.67
N PHE A 208 -7.24 -16.18 -3.65
CA PHE A 208 -7.15 -15.15 -2.61
C PHE A 208 -8.52 -14.67 -2.17
N SER A 209 -8.58 -14.03 -1.00
CA SER A 209 -9.81 -13.34 -0.56
C SER A 209 -9.96 -12.01 -1.29
N ILE A 210 -11.04 -11.86 -2.08
CA ILE A 210 -11.31 -10.61 -2.82
C ILE A 210 -11.56 -9.42 -1.88
N LYS A 211 -12.01 -9.69 -0.65
CA LYS A 211 -12.24 -8.65 0.37
C LYS A 211 -10.96 -7.88 0.67
N TYR A 212 -9.84 -8.59 0.86
CA TYR A 212 -8.53 -7.97 1.10
C TYR A 212 -8.01 -7.26 -0.15
N MET A 213 -8.18 -7.86 -1.33
CA MET A 213 -7.81 -7.20 -2.60
C MET A 213 -8.53 -5.85 -2.77
N ASN A 214 -9.83 -5.79 -2.48
CA ASN A 214 -10.59 -4.55 -2.48
C ASN A 214 -10.06 -3.53 -1.45
N GLN A 215 -9.59 -3.96 -0.29
CA GLN A 215 -8.92 -3.06 0.67
C GLN A 215 -7.60 -2.53 0.09
N PHE A 216 -6.77 -3.37 -0.53
CA PHE A 216 -5.49 -2.95 -1.14
C PHE A 216 -5.71 -1.95 -2.27
N THR A 217 -6.77 -2.11 -3.06
CA THR A 217 -7.09 -1.18 -4.16
C THR A 217 -7.46 0.24 -3.70
N LYS A 218 -7.61 0.51 -2.40
CA LYS A 218 -7.74 1.89 -1.89
C LYS A 218 -6.48 2.72 -2.13
N ALA A 219 -5.33 2.07 -2.28
CA ALA A 219 -4.05 2.68 -2.64
C ALA A 219 -3.95 3.14 -4.11
N THR A 220 -4.95 2.87 -4.95
CA THR A 220 -4.97 3.27 -6.38
C THR A 220 -4.66 4.76 -6.61
N SER A 221 -5.02 5.64 -5.67
CA SER A 221 -4.75 7.09 -5.81
C SER A 221 -3.29 7.50 -5.53
N LEU A 222 -2.45 6.57 -5.06
CA LEU A 222 -1.03 6.78 -4.76
C LEU A 222 -0.13 6.60 -5.97
N SER A 223 -0.52 5.72 -6.89
CA SER A 223 0.28 5.39 -8.07
C SER A 223 -0.62 5.06 -9.26
N SER A 224 -0.25 5.51 -10.46
CA SER A 224 -0.95 5.17 -11.71
C SER A 224 -0.81 3.70 -12.08
N ARG A 225 0.21 3.02 -11.55
CA ARG A 225 0.50 1.62 -11.81
C ARG A 225 0.51 0.80 -10.52
N VAL A 226 0.20 -0.47 -10.65
CA VAL A 226 0.32 -1.46 -9.58
C VAL A 226 1.18 -2.61 -10.08
N ARG A 227 2.08 -3.10 -9.22
CA ARG A 227 2.89 -4.28 -9.48
C ARG A 227 2.39 -5.43 -8.62
N ILE A 228 2.07 -6.55 -9.26
CA ILE A 228 1.51 -7.74 -8.65
C ILE A 228 2.52 -8.87 -8.83
N SER A 229 3.07 -9.35 -7.72
CA SER A 229 4.08 -10.43 -7.73
C SER A 229 3.50 -11.68 -7.08
N LEU A 230 3.61 -12.80 -7.78
CA LEU A 230 2.90 -14.05 -7.48
C LEU A 230 3.84 -15.26 -7.53
N CYS A 231 3.60 -16.21 -6.65
CA CYS A 231 4.14 -17.57 -6.70
C CYS A 231 3.09 -18.52 -6.11
N ASN A 232 3.14 -19.81 -6.45
CA ASN A 232 2.28 -20.80 -5.77
C ASN A 232 2.75 -20.94 -4.31
N ASP A 233 1.81 -21.13 -3.38
CA ASP A 233 2.06 -21.36 -1.94
C ASP A 233 2.78 -20.22 -1.17
N VAL A 234 2.90 -19.04 -1.76
CA VAL A 234 3.53 -17.86 -1.15
C VAL A 234 2.54 -16.69 -1.17
N PRO A 235 2.57 -15.78 -0.17
CA PRO A 235 1.75 -14.59 -0.20
C PRO A 235 1.94 -13.76 -1.49
N ILE A 236 0.84 -13.31 -2.07
CA ILE A 236 0.88 -12.34 -3.18
C ILE A 236 1.41 -11.00 -2.65
N VAL A 237 2.20 -10.31 -3.46
CA VAL A 237 2.61 -8.93 -3.20
C VAL A 237 1.92 -7.98 -4.16
N VAL A 238 1.17 -7.04 -3.61
CA VAL A 238 0.57 -5.92 -4.36
C VAL A 238 1.30 -4.65 -3.95
N GLU A 239 2.11 -4.11 -4.86
CA GLU A 239 2.95 -2.93 -4.66
C GLU A 239 2.40 -1.72 -5.42
N TYR A 240 2.28 -0.61 -4.70
CA TYR A 240 2.07 0.73 -5.23
C TYR A 240 3.36 1.55 -5.03
N PRO A 241 4.15 1.78 -6.09
CA PRO A 241 5.34 2.61 -6.02
C PRO A 241 5.00 4.05 -5.62
N LEU A 242 5.83 4.67 -4.78
CA LEU A 242 5.70 6.09 -4.40
C LEU A 242 6.83 6.89 -5.06
N THR A 243 6.43 7.88 -5.85
CA THR A 243 7.33 8.76 -6.61
C THR A 243 7.11 10.22 -6.22
N ASP A 244 8.13 11.07 -6.42
CA ASP A 244 8.10 12.48 -6.01
C ASP A 244 6.95 13.30 -6.65
N ASP A 245 6.56 12.97 -7.88
CA ASP A 245 5.51 13.66 -8.62
C ASP A 245 4.16 12.92 -8.59
N GLY A 246 4.09 11.78 -7.88
CA GLY A 246 2.94 10.88 -7.86
C GLY A 246 2.64 10.22 -9.22
N LYS A 247 3.58 10.25 -10.17
CA LYS A 247 3.49 9.60 -11.48
C LYS A 247 4.51 8.47 -11.62
N SER A 248 4.25 7.53 -12.52
CA SER A 248 5.11 6.36 -12.82
C SER A 248 6.53 6.71 -13.29
N THR A 249 6.78 7.96 -13.69
CA THR A 249 8.01 8.42 -14.35
C THR A 249 9.05 9.05 -13.42
N GLY A 250 8.70 9.28 -12.15
CA GLY A 250 9.61 9.85 -11.14
C GLY A 250 10.58 8.82 -10.56
N GLN A 251 11.60 9.29 -9.84
CA GLN A 251 12.44 8.40 -9.03
C GLN A 251 11.57 7.73 -7.95
N GLN A 252 11.61 6.40 -7.87
CA GLN A 252 10.91 5.67 -6.82
C GLN A 252 11.63 5.92 -5.49
N ASN A 253 11.02 6.74 -4.64
CA ASN A 253 11.53 7.11 -3.32
C ASN A 253 10.70 6.46 -2.20
N GLY A 254 10.00 5.37 -2.52
CA GLY A 254 9.21 4.62 -1.55
C GLY A 254 8.27 3.61 -2.20
N HIS A 255 7.52 2.92 -1.35
CA HIS A 255 6.46 2.02 -1.78
C HIS A 255 5.44 1.78 -0.67
N LEU A 256 4.22 1.42 -1.08
CA LEU A 256 3.25 0.77 -0.22
C LEU A 256 3.00 -0.64 -0.77
N ARG A 257 3.40 -1.65 0.01
CA ARG A 257 3.25 -3.06 -0.30
C ARG A 257 2.22 -3.71 0.60
N PHE A 258 1.39 -4.54 0.00
CA PHE A 258 0.48 -5.43 0.69
C PHE A 258 0.86 -6.87 0.40
N TYR A 259 0.87 -7.69 1.43
CA TYR A 259 1.08 -9.13 1.36
C TYR A 259 -0.22 -9.81 1.77
N LEU A 260 -0.63 -10.84 1.06
CA LEU A 260 -1.82 -11.62 1.42
C LEU A 260 -1.56 -13.10 1.21
N ALA A 261 -1.76 -13.88 2.28
CA ALA A 261 -1.67 -15.33 2.20
C ALA A 261 -2.72 -15.90 1.22
N PRO A 262 -2.36 -16.93 0.42
CA PRO A 262 -3.32 -17.60 -0.43
C PRO A 262 -4.38 -18.34 0.41
N LYS A 263 -5.56 -18.52 -0.16
CA LYS A 263 -6.53 -19.48 0.35
C LYS A 263 -6.07 -20.87 -0.07
N ILE A 264 -5.98 -21.77 0.89
CA ILE A 264 -5.82 -23.20 0.63
C ILE A 264 -7.21 -23.72 0.29
N ASP A 265 -7.38 -24.34 -0.88
CA ASP A 265 -8.63 -25.02 -1.19
C ASP A 265 -8.67 -26.34 -0.42
N ASP A 266 -9.77 -26.60 0.31
CA ASP A 266 -9.94 -27.82 1.12
C ASP A 266 -9.95 -29.12 0.26
N GLU A 267 -10.00 -29.01 -1.08
CA GLU A 267 -9.92 -30.14 -2.00
C GLU A 267 -8.51 -30.73 -2.14
N ASP A 268 -7.45 -29.96 -1.83
CA ASP A 268 -6.06 -30.46 -1.86
C ASP A 268 -5.70 -31.33 -0.64
N ASN A 269 -6.60 -31.45 0.34
CA ASN A 269 -6.45 -32.31 1.54
C ASN A 269 -7.10 -33.71 1.38
N MET A 270 -7.49 -34.11 0.17
CA MET A 270 -8.08 -35.43 -0.12
C MET A 270 -7.12 -36.40 -0.84
N ASP A 271 -5.82 -36.31 -0.58
CA ASP A 271 -4.82 -37.34 -0.96
C ASP A 271 -4.17 -38.01 0.26
#